data_AF-A0A935PST8-F1
#
_entry.id   AF-A0A935PST8-F1
#
_cell.length_a   1.000
_cell.length_b   1.000
_cell.length_c   1.000
_cell.angle_alpha   90.00
_cell.angle_beta   90.00
_cell.angle_gamma   90.00
#
_symmetry.space_group_name_H-M   'P 1'
#
loop_
_entity.id
_entity.type
_entity.pdbx_description
1 polymer ?
#
loop_
_entity_poly.entity_id
_entity_poly.type
_entity_poly.pdbx_seq_one_letter_code
_entity_poly.pdbx_strand_id
1 'polypeptide(L)'
;MGLLDDLKQQADALKAQDVDRTESLRGNAVAVDHALRRAFLYMNDLGKQLNVVNLPSPFVYKLPTVGDIAGLTFKDFFCDFRSKHFIDKDYYGEVHLATRCWSDKVLSIKKSPDDMEKFRDILWQYNIEHKSEQYRDQRKVITHEIFEVKCDFRVQAKFEGDHESGRLKIMAKNVGDFTIDVFQMTALEFNDKAVEEFAKYFIGRPNTWEDIVKASVLNKKAAAPIAPRPKAAPAYVPAPAKAAPAPAPEEKKGLFGSLKSLIKKD
;
A
#
# COMPACT_ATOMS: atom_id res chain seq x y z
N MET A 1 -17.42 16.63 50.59
CA MET A 1 -16.77 15.44 50.01
C MET A 1 -15.27 15.67 50.03
N GLY A 2 -14.46 14.66 50.35
CA GLY A 2 -13.03 14.81 50.61
C GLY A 2 -12.17 14.30 49.45
N LEU A 3 -10.98 14.88 49.29
CA LEU A 3 -10.00 14.57 48.23
C LEU A 3 -9.72 13.06 48.04
N LEU A 4 -9.73 12.28 49.13
CA LEU A 4 -9.51 10.83 49.08
C LEU A 4 -10.67 10.07 48.42
N ASP A 5 -11.89 10.59 48.54
CA ASP A 5 -13.09 9.99 47.94
C ASP A 5 -13.10 10.27 46.43
N ASP A 6 -12.78 11.51 46.03
CA ASP A 6 -12.61 11.90 44.63
C ASP A 6 -11.47 11.12 43.96
N LEU A 7 -10.33 10.92 44.66
CA LEU A 7 -9.21 10.12 44.15
C LEU A 7 -9.55 8.64 44.02
N LYS A 8 -10.36 8.07 44.94
CA LYS A 8 -10.85 6.69 44.82
C LYS A 8 -11.78 6.55 43.62
N GLN A 9 -12.71 7.47 43.44
CA GLN A 9 -13.63 7.45 42.31
C GLN A 9 -12.89 7.60 40.97
N GLN A 10 -11.86 8.46 40.90
CA GLN A 10 -10.99 8.57 39.72
C GLN A 10 -10.17 7.30 39.48
N ALA A 11 -9.61 6.70 40.54
CA ALA A 11 -8.84 5.46 40.43
C ALA A 11 -9.69 4.27 39.98
N ASP A 12 -10.92 4.15 40.48
CA ASP A 12 -11.84 3.08 40.09
C ASP A 12 -12.36 3.27 38.65
N ALA A 13 -12.60 4.52 38.23
CA ALA A 13 -12.93 4.84 36.84
C ALA A 13 -11.78 4.50 35.87
N LEU A 14 -10.52 4.79 36.25
CA LEU A 14 -9.34 4.44 35.46
C LEU A 14 -9.16 2.92 35.37
N LYS A 15 -9.30 2.20 36.49
CA LYS A 15 -9.22 0.73 36.50
C LYS A 15 -10.31 0.09 35.65
N ALA A 16 -11.55 0.58 35.72
CA ALA A 16 -12.65 0.09 34.89
C ALA A 16 -12.34 0.30 33.39
N GLN A 17 -11.83 1.49 33.03
CA GLN A 17 -11.43 1.79 31.65
C GLN A 17 -10.29 0.89 31.16
N ASP A 18 -9.31 0.57 32.01
CA ASP A 18 -8.21 -0.32 31.68
C ASP A 18 -8.68 -1.77 31.46
N VAL A 19 -9.65 -2.24 32.25
CA VAL A 19 -10.26 -3.58 32.08
C VAL A 19 -11.03 -3.64 30.76
N ASP A 20 -11.90 -2.67 30.48
CA ASP A 20 -12.68 -2.61 29.24
C ASP A 20 -11.77 -2.54 27.99
N ARG A 21 -10.69 -1.76 28.08
CA ARG A 21 -9.69 -1.66 27.01
C ARG A 21 -8.99 -3.00 26.78
N THR A 22 -8.60 -3.68 27.85
CA THR A 22 -7.90 -4.98 27.77
C THR A 22 -8.81 -6.06 27.18
N GLU A 23 -10.08 -6.10 27.59
CA GLU A 23 -11.07 -7.02 27.02
C GLU A 23 -11.32 -6.74 25.53
N SER A 24 -11.43 -5.47 25.14
CA SER A 24 -11.58 -5.07 23.74
C SER A 24 -10.38 -5.51 22.89
N LEU A 25 -9.15 -5.36 23.40
CA LEU A 25 -7.93 -5.80 22.71
C LEU A 25 -7.87 -7.32 22.59
N ARG A 26 -8.28 -8.07 23.62
CA ARG A 26 -8.39 -9.54 23.55
C ARG A 26 -9.43 -9.97 22.50
N GLY A 27 -10.58 -9.29 22.44
CA GLY A 27 -11.60 -9.55 21.42
C GLY A 27 -11.07 -9.36 20.00
N ASN A 28 -10.33 -8.28 19.77
CA ASN A 28 -9.67 -8.00 18.49
C ASN A 28 -8.62 -9.07 18.14
N ALA A 29 -7.76 -9.44 19.10
CA ALA A 29 -6.74 -10.47 18.91
C ALA A 29 -7.35 -11.82 18.52
N VAL A 30 -8.42 -12.26 19.20
CA VAL A 30 -9.13 -13.51 18.89
C VAL A 30 -9.77 -13.46 17.51
N ALA A 31 -10.38 -12.33 17.13
CA ALA A 31 -10.97 -12.19 15.80
C ALA A 31 -9.92 -12.29 14.68
N VAL A 32 -8.78 -11.63 14.85
CA VAL A 32 -7.65 -11.67 13.92
C VAL A 32 -7.07 -13.08 13.82
N ASP A 33 -6.89 -13.75 14.96
CA ASP A 33 -6.40 -15.14 15.03
C ASP A 33 -7.30 -16.10 14.25
N HIS A 34 -8.61 -16.03 14.49
CA HIS A 34 -9.59 -16.87 13.79
C HIS A 34 -9.56 -16.62 12.28
N ALA A 35 -9.45 -15.35 11.87
CA ALA A 35 -9.42 -14.98 10.46
C ALA A 35 -8.14 -15.47 9.75
N LEU A 36 -6.97 -15.30 10.37
CA LEU A 36 -5.69 -15.75 9.82
C LEU A 36 -5.57 -17.28 9.83
N ARG A 37 -6.02 -17.93 10.90
CA ARG A 37 -6.06 -19.41 10.97
C ARG A 37 -6.93 -19.99 9.86
N ARG A 38 -8.10 -19.39 9.60
CA ARG A 38 -8.96 -19.78 8.48
C ARG A 38 -8.26 -19.60 7.14
N ALA A 39 -7.60 -18.46 6.93
CA ALA A 39 -6.80 -18.20 5.73
C ALA A 39 -5.75 -19.30 5.52
N PHE A 40 -4.98 -19.60 6.56
CA PHE A 40 -3.93 -20.61 6.51
C PHE A 40 -4.48 -22.00 6.17
N LEU A 41 -5.49 -22.46 6.91
CA LEU A 41 -6.05 -23.81 6.70
C LEU A 41 -6.61 -23.97 5.29
N TYR A 42 -7.39 -22.98 4.82
CA TYR A 42 -7.99 -23.02 3.49
C TYR A 42 -6.94 -22.93 2.38
N MET A 43 -6.03 -21.96 2.44
CA MET A 43 -5.03 -21.75 1.39
C MET A 43 -3.98 -22.88 1.35
N ASN A 44 -3.66 -23.48 2.50
CA ASN A 44 -2.77 -24.64 2.56
C ASN A 44 -3.42 -25.87 1.92
N ASP A 45 -4.69 -26.15 2.21
CA ASP A 45 -5.39 -27.28 1.57
C ASP A 45 -5.56 -27.06 0.06
N LEU A 46 -5.96 -25.85 -0.34
CA LEU A 46 -6.02 -25.46 -1.75
C LEU A 46 -4.67 -25.64 -2.44
N GLY A 47 -3.58 -25.15 -1.85
CA GLY A 47 -2.23 -25.28 -2.40
C GLY A 47 -1.82 -26.74 -2.63
N LYS A 48 -2.14 -27.63 -1.68
CA LYS A 48 -1.90 -29.08 -1.84
C LYS A 48 -2.65 -29.66 -3.04
N GLN A 49 -3.93 -29.31 -3.19
CA GLN A 49 -4.73 -29.79 -4.32
C GLN A 49 -4.23 -29.23 -5.66
N LEU A 50 -3.87 -27.93 -5.70
CA LEU A 50 -3.36 -27.29 -6.92
C LEU A 50 -2.01 -27.84 -7.37
N ASN A 51 -1.13 -28.20 -6.44
CA ASN A 51 0.13 -28.87 -6.74
C ASN A 51 -0.06 -30.25 -7.40
N VAL A 52 -1.17 -30.94 -7.09
CA VAL A 52 -1.51 -32.23 -7.72
C VAL A 52 -2.08 -32.02 -9.12
N VAL A 53 -2.99 -31.06 -9.27
CA VAL A 53 -3.70 -30.81 -10.53
C VAL A 53 -2.83 -30.09 -11.57
N ASN A 54 -1.76 -29.41 -11.16
CA ASN A 54 -0.93 -28.56 -12.03
C ASN A 54 -1.79 -27.57 -12.83
N LEU A 55 -2.53 -26.73 -12.10
CA LEU A 55 -3.51 -25.84 -12.72
C LEU A 55 -2.83 -24.87 -13.71
N PRO A 56 -3.29 -24.82 -14.98
CA PRO A 56 -2.88 -23.76 -15.91
C PRO A 56 -3.32 -22.40 -15.40
N SER A 57 -2.41 -21.43 -15.42
CA SER A 57 -2.72 -20.05 -15.05
C SER A 57 -3.48 -19.36 -16.19
N PRO A 58 -4.65 -18.75 -15.90
CA PRO A 58 -5.41 -18.00 -16.90
C PRO A 58 -4.84 -16.59 -17.14
N PHE A 59 -3.85 -16.17 -16.35
CA PHE A 59 -3.32 -14.82 -16.41
C PHE A 59 -2.39 -14.59 -17.60
N VAL A 60 -2.44 -13.36 -18.12
CA VAL A 60 -1.56 -12.88 -19.17
C VAL A 60 -0.78 -11.69 -18.59
N TYR A 61 0.49 -11.91 -18.31
CA TYR A 61 1.33 -10.91 -17.69
C TYR A 61 1.95 -10.01 -18.76
N LYS A 62 1.83 -8.69 -18.58
CA LYS A 62 2.35 -7.74 -19.55
C LYS A 62 3.69 -7.24 -19.07
N LEU A 63 4.77 -7.67 -19.72
CA LEU A 63 6.08 -7.07 -19.45
C LEU A 63 6.26 -5.87 -20.38
N PRO A 64 6.47 -4.65 -19.84
CA PRO A 64 6.73 -3.48 -20.66
C PRO A 64 7.85 -3.77 -21.64
N THR A 65 7.62 -3.46 -22.92
CA THR A 65 8.62 -3.56 -24.00
C THR A 65 9.07 -4.98 -24.40
N VAL A 66 8.43 -6.05 -23.89
CA VAL A 66 8.70 -7.46 -24.25
C VAL A 66 7.49 -8.10 -24.91
N GLY A 67 6.29 -7.78 -24.44
CA GLY A 67 5.05 -8.42 -24.88
C GLY A 67 4.38 -9.22 -23.76
N ASP A 68 3.42 -10.05 -24.17
CA ASP A 68 2.52 -10.76 -23.27
C ASP A 68 3.05 -12.15 -22.93
N ILE A 69 3.15 -12.45 -21.63
CA ILE A 69 3.54 -13.76 -21.11
C ILE A 69 2.26 -14.54 -20.78
N ALA A 70 1.96 -15.55 -21.58
CA ALA A 70 0.78 -16.40 -21.44
C ALA A 70 1.13 -17.90 -21.53
N GLY A 71 0.22 -18.75 -21.04
CA GLY A 71 0.41 -20.20 -21.01
C GLY A 71 1.29 -20.65 -19.83
N LEU A 72 1.21 -19.93 -18.71
CA LEU A 72 1.91 -20.26 -17.47
C LEU A 72 1.15 -21.38 -16.74
N THR A 73 1.87 -22.15 -15.95
CA THR A 73 1.30 -23.15 -15.03
C THR A 73 1.71 -22.78 -13.61
N PHE A 74 0.78 -22.87 -12.67
CA PHE A 74 1.13 -22.71 -11.27
C PHE A 74 1.80 -23.97 -10.73
N LYS A 75 2.93 -23.80 -10.03
CA LYS A 75 3.70 -24.86 -9.38
C LYS A 75 4.18 -24.41 -8.01
N ASP A 76 4.56 -25.37 -7.18
CA ASP A 76 5.22 -25.14 -5.90
C ASP A 76 4.40 -24.22 -4.97
N PHE A 77 3.09 -24.46 -4.86
CA PHE A 77 2.27 -23.79 -3.87
C PHE A 77 2.76 -24.14 -2.47
N PHE A 78 2.99 -23.10 -1.68
CA PHE A 78 3.46 -23.17 -0.32
C PHE A 78 2.73 -22.15 0.54
N CYS A 79 2.23 -22.58 1.70
CA CYS A 79 1.60 -21.72 2.67
C CYS A 79 2.23 -21.94 4.04
N ASP A 80 2.56 -20.84 4.71
CA ASP A 80 3.21 -20.82 6.01
C ASP A 80 2.56 -19.74 6.89
N PHE A 81 2.77 -19.83 8.19
CA PHE A 81 2.31 -18.83 9.14
C PHE A 81 3.41 -18.46 10.13
N ARG A 82 3.31 -17.24 10.66
CA ARG A 82 4.14 -16.78 11.77
C ARG A 82 3.26 -16.36 12.92
N SER A 83 3.58 -16.89 14.10
CA SER A 83 2.93 -16.48 15.33
C SER A 83 3.47 -15.14 15.82
N LYS A 84 2.63 -14.40 16.53
CA LYS A 84 2.99 -13.17 17.23
C LYS A 84 2.50 -13.28 18.67
N HIS A 85 3.39 -13.01 19.62
CA HIS A 85 3.03 -12.91 21.02
C HIS A 85 2.28 -11.60 21.26
N PHE A 86 1.08 -11.67 21.86
CA PHE A 86 0.27 -10.49 22.16
C PHE A 86 -0.52 -10.69 23.46
N ILE A 87 -0.44 -9.71 24.36
CA ILE A 87 -1.04 -9.73 25.71
C ILE A 87 -0.56 -10.91 26.58
N ASP A 88 -1.17 -12.08 26.38
CA ASP A 88 -1.04 -13.27 27.24
C ASP A 88 -0.81 -14.56 26.44
N LYS A 89 -0.86 -14.52 25.11
CA LYS A 89 -0.78 -15.71 24.27
C LYS A 89 -0.13 -15.43 22.91
N ASP A 90 0.35 -16.50 22.29
CA ASP A 90 0.72 -16.50 20.88
C ASP A 90 -0.53 -16.65 19.99
N TYR A 91 -0.71 -15.70 19.09
CA TYR A 91 -1.75 -15.68 18.08
C TYR A 91 -1.12 -15.77 16.68
N TYR A 92 -1.92 -16.12 15.66
CA TYR A 92 -1.48 -16.00 14.27
C TYR A 92 -1.18 -14.53 13.96
N GLY A 93 0.06 -14.21 13.63
CA GLY A 93 0.50 -12.86 13.27
C GLY A 93 0.43 -12.59 11.77
N GLU A 94 1.01 -13.51 11.01
CA GLU A 94 1.11 -13.42 9.56
C GLU A 94 0.84 -14.77 8.91
N VAL A 95 0.25 -14.76 7.71
CA VAL A 95 0.14 -15.92 6.84
C VAL A 95 0.77 -15.56 5.50
N HIS A 96 1.70 -16.39 5.05
CA HIS A 96 2.41 -16.23 3.79
C HIS A 96 1.98 -17.33 2.84
N LEU A 97 1.63 -16.94 1.62
CA LEU A 97 1.32 -17.82 0.51
C LEU A 97 2.29 -17.49 -0.62
N ALA A 98 2.88 -18.50 -1.21
CA ALA A 98 3.74 -18.38 -2.36
C ALA A 98 3.41 -19.49 -3.36
N THR A 99 3.46 -19.15 -4.64
CA THR A 99 3.44 -20.10 -5.75
C THR A 99 4.36 -19.59 -6.84
N ARG A 100 4.77 -20.49 -7.72
CA ARG A 100 5.56 -20.20 -8.91
C ARG A 100 4.67 -20.22 -10.15
N CYS A 101 4.76 -19.20 -10.98
CA CYS A 101 4.22 -19.22 -12.33
C CYS A 101 5.35 -19.59 -13.29
N TRP A 102 5.18 -20.71 -14.00
CA TRP A 102 6.23 -21.25 -14.85
C TRP A 102 5.71 -21.60 -16.26
N SER A 103 6.52 -21.31 -17.28
CA SER A 103 6.39 -21.81 -18.64
C SER A 103 7.77 -22.16 -19.20
N ASP A 104 7.81 -23.09 -20.15
CA ASP A 104 8.97 -23.46 -20.95
C ASP A 104 9.39 -22.38 -21.96
N LYS A 105 8.55 -21.36 -22.16
CA LYS A 105 8.84 -20.23 -23.04
C LYS A 105 10.01 -19.39 -22.50
N VAL A 106 10.96 -19.10 -23.39
CA VAL A 106 12.02 -18.12 -23.17
C VAL A 106 11.80 -16.96 -24.14
N LEU A 107 11.76 -15.75 -23.62
CA LEU A 107 11.58 -14.53 -24.41
C LEU A 107 12.93 -13.91 -24.69
N SER A 108 13.28 -13.72 -25.96
CA SER A 108 14.51 -13.06 -26.38
C SER A 108 14.21 -11.61 -26.77
N ILE A 109 14.74 -10.66 -26.02
CA ILE A 109 14.50 -9.23 -26.22
C ILE A 109 15.80 -8.49 -26.49
N LYS A 110 15.85 -7.78 -27.61
CA LYS A 110 16.94 -6.87 -27.94
C LYS A 110 16.63 -5.47 -27.41
N LYS A 111 17.55 -4.89 -26.64
CA LYS A 111 17.49 -3.51 -26.14
C LYS A 111 18.66 -2.68 -26.62
N SER A 112 18.38 -1.41 -26.91
CA SER A 112 19.39 -0.40 -27.19
C SER A 112 20.16 -0.06 -25.90
N PRO A 113 21.34 0.60 -26.01
CA PRO A 113 22.13 0.98 -24.86
C PRO A 113 21.40 1.94 -23.91
N ASP A 114 20.47 2.74 -24.42
CA ASP A 114 19.71 3.72 -23.62
C ASP A 114 18.65 3.07 -22.70
N ASP A 115 18.18 1.87 -23.06
CA ASP A 115 17.09 1.18 -22.37
C ASP A 115 17.52 -0.11 -21.66
N MET A 116 18.73 -0.62 -21.92
CA MET A 116 19.19 -1.89 -21.36
C MET A 116 19.29 -1.89 -19.83
N GLU A 117 19.76 -0.79 -19.22
CA GLU A 117 19.87 -0.69 -17.75
C GLU A 117 18.50 -0.64 -17.09
N LYS A 118 17.60 0.21 -17.61
CA LYS A 118 16.20 0.29 -17.13
C LYS A 118 15.48 -1.06 -17.24
N PHE A 119 15.70 -1.77 -18.34
CA PHE A 119 15.10 -3.07 -18.54
C PHE A 119 15.65 -4.12 -17.57
N ARG A 120 16.97 -4.09 -17.28
CA ARG A 120 17.59 -4.94 -16.25
C ARG A 120 17.01 -4.64 -14.86
N ASP A 121 16.83 -3.37 -14.51
CA ASP A 121 16.23 -2.97 -13.22
C ASP A 121 14.79 -3.48 -13.08
N ILE A 122 14.00 -3.40 -14.16
CA ILE A 122 12.63 -3.95 -14.20
C ILE A 122 12.63 -5.46 -13.95
N LEU A 123 13.51 -6.21 -14.62
CA LEU A 123 13.62 -7.67 -14.43
C LEU A 123 14.03 -8.02 -12.99
N TRP A 124 14.92 -7.23 -12.39
CA TRP A 124 15.32 -7.38 -10.98
C TRP A 124 14.18 -7.08 -10.02
N GLN A 125 13.44 -5.99 -10.24
CA GLN A 125 12.32 -5.57 -9.38
C GLN A 125 11.22 -6.65 -9.32
N TYR A 126 10.93 -7.29 -10.45
CA TYR A 126 9.96 -8.39 -10.53
C TYR A 126 10.56 -9.76 -10.21
N ASN A 127 11.86 -9.80 -9.92
CA ASN A 127 12.59 -11.00 -9.53
C ASN A 127 12.51 -12.12 -10.60
N ILE A 128 12.59 -11.70 -11.87
CA ILE A 128 12.51 -12.57 -13.06
C ILE A 128 13.92 -13.02 -13.44
N GLU A 129 14.10 -14.33 -13.61
CA GLU A 129 15.37 -14.90 -14.04
C GLU A 129 15.65 -14.55 -15.50
N HIS A 130 16.82 -13.97 -15.76
CA HIS A 130 17.24 -13.59 -17.10
C HIS A 130 18.74 -13.85 -17.32
N LYS A 131 19.10 -14.07 -18.59
CA LYS A 131 20.47 -13.99 -19.09
C LYS A 131 20.59 -12.78 -20.00
N SER A 132 21.76 -12.17 -20.06
CA SER A 132 22.00 -10.98 -20.88
C SER A 132 23.34 -11.08 -21.58
N GLU A 133 23.36 -10.82 -22.88
CA GLU A 133 24.57 -10.77 -23.71
C GLU A 133 24.73 -9.40 -24.36
N GLN A 134 25.88 -8.76 -24.12
CA GLN A 134 26.20 -7.45 -24.67
C GLN A 134 26.96 -7.58 -25.99
N TYR A 135 26.43 -6.95 -27.02
CA TYR A 135 27.06 -6.91 -28.33
C TYR A 135 27.77 -5.58 -28.53
N ARG A 136 29.09 -5.64 -28.73
CA ARG A 136 29.94 -4.48 -28.96
C ARG A 136 30.38 -4.42 -30.42
N ASP A 137 30.43 -3.21 -30.96
CA ASP A 137 30.96 -2.98 -32.31
C ASP A 137 32.50 -3.06 -32.32
N GLN A 138 33.12 -3.01 -33.51
CA GLN A 138 34.57 -2.99 -33.72
C GLN A 138 35.29 -1.88 -32.93
N ARG A 139 34.57 -0.81 -32.59
CA ARG A 139 35.07 0.30 -31.74
C ARG A 139 34.92 0.05 -30.23
N LYS A 140 34.53 -1.16 -29.82
CA LYS A 140 34.22 -1.58 -28.43
C LYS A 140 33.04 -0.82 -27.79
N VAL A 141 32.20 -0.14 -28.58
CA VAL A 141 30.98 0.52 -28.11
C VAL A 141 29.84 -0.49 -28.06
N ILE A 142 29.06 -0.52 -26.97
CA ILE A 142 27.87 -1.38 -26.86
C ILE A 142 26.82 -0.89 -27.85
N THR A 143 26.37 -1.78 -28.73
CA THR A 143 25.34 -1.48 -29.74
C THR A 143 23.95 -1.91 -29.30
N HIS A 144 23.88 -3.07 -28.64
CA HIS A 144 22.65 -3.61 -28.08
C HIS A 144 22.98 -4.72 -27.09
N GLU A 145 22.02 -5.01 -26.22
CA GLU A 145 22.03 -6.14 -25.31
C GLU A 145 20.85 -7.04 -25.62
N ILE A 146 21.09 -8.35 -25.69
CA ILE A 146 20.04 -9.37 -25.87
C ILE A 146 19.76 -10.00 -24.51
N PHE A 147 18.51 -9.95 -24.08
CA PHE A 147 18.03 -10.53 -22.84
C PHE A 147 17.22 -11.79 -23.14
N GLU A 148 17.63 -12.92 -22.58
CA GLU A 148 16.84 -14.14 -22.54
C GLU A 148 16.11 -14.20 -21.19
N VAL A 149 14.82 -13.89 -21.21
CA VAL A 149 13.95 -13.87 -20.03
C VAL A 149 13.22 -15.18 -19.92
N LYS A 150 13.45 -15.92 -18.83
CA LYS A 150 12.69 -17.14 -18.54
C LYS A 150 11.33 -16.75 -17.98
N CYS A 151 10.27 -17.41 -18.46
CA CYS A 151 8.91 -17.21 -17.96
C CYS A 151 8.71 -17.93 -16.63
N ASP A 152 9.42 -17.46 -15.61
CA ASP A 152 9.50 -18.10 -14.30
C ASP A 152 9.63 -17.05 -13.20
N PHE A 153 8.56 -16.88 -12.43
CA PHE A 153 8.50 -15.90 -11.36
C PHE A 153 7.56 -16.33 -10.24
N ARG A 154 7.74 -15.70 -9.08
CA ARG A 154 6.94 -15.97 -7.89
C ARG A 154 5.70 -15.07 -7.83
N VAL A 155 4.58 -15.68 -7.47
CA VAL A 155 3.33 -15.02 -7.11
C VAL A 155 3.12 -15.25 -5.62
N GLN A 156 2.84 -14.19 -4.87
CA GLN A 156 2.83 -14.23 -3.41
C GLN A 156 1.61 -13.51 -2.86
N ALA A 157 1.11 -13.98 -1.71
CA ALA A 157 0.17 -13.24 -0.90
C ALA A 157 0.61 -13.25 0.57
N LYS A 158 0.52 -12.12 1.24
CA LYS A 158 0.78 -11.98 2.67
C LYS A 158 -0.46 -11.43 3.36
N PHE A 159 -0.94 -12.14 4.37
CA PHE A 159 -1.97 -11.68 5.29
C PHE A 159 -1.28 -11.27 6.59
N GLU A 160 -1.55 -10.06 7.06
CA GLU A 160 -0.94 -9.50 8.26
C GLU A 160 -2.04 -8.98 9.18
N GLY A 161 -2.04 -9.46 10.42
CA GLY A 161 -3.05 -9.15 11.41
C GLY A 161 -2.63 -8.07 12.41
N ASP A 162 -3.40 -7.00 12.48
CA ASP A 162 -3.29 -5.99 13.53
C ASP A 162 -4.22 -6.36 14.70
N HIS A 163 -3.63 -6.90 15.76
CA HIS A 163 -4.31 -7.40 16.95
C HIS A 163 -4.82 -6.28 17.85
N GLU A 164 -4.29 -5.05 17.71
CA GLU A 164 -4.76 -3.90 18.47
C GLU A 164 -6.05 -3.35 17.86
N SER A 165 -6.09 -3.20 16.53
CA SER A 165 -7.23 -2.59 15.83
C SER A 165 -8.24 -3.57 15.23
N GLY A 166 -7.95 -4.88 15.27
CA GLY A 166 -8.81 -5.91 14.70
C GLY A 166 -8.86 -5.88 13.16
N ARG A 167 -7.79 -5.39 12.53
CA ARG A 167 -7.70 -5.20 11.07
C ARG A 167 -6.77 -6.22 10.44
N LEU A 168 -7.05 -6.51 9.17
CA LEU A 168 -6.22 -7.34 8.32
C LEU A 168 -5.71 -6.52 7.14
N LYS A 169 -4.42 -6.65 6.88
CA LYS A 169 -3.77 -6.15 5.66
C LYS A 169 -3.41 -7.35 4.80
N ILE A 170 -3.88 -7.34 3.56
CA ILE A 170 -3.64 -8.42 2.60
C ILE A 170 -2.84 -7.82 1.45
N MET A 171 -1.65 -8.35 1.20
CA MET A 171 -0.78 -7.90 0.12
C MET A 171 -0.63 -9.03 -0.89
N ALA A 172 -1.09 -8.84 -2.12
CA ALA A 172 -0.93 -9.77 -3.22
C ALA A 172 0.11 -9.21 -4.20
N LYS A 173 1.17 -9.97 -4.47
CA LYS A 173 2.25 -9.59 -5.39
C LYS A 173 2.21 -10.52 -6.60
N ASN A 174 2.28 -9.91 -7.79
CA ASN A 174 2.28 -10.58 -9.08
C ASN A 174 1.02 -11.43 -9.35
N VAL A 175 -0.13 -11.10 -8.76
CA VAL A 175 -1.40 -11.79 -9.03
C VAL A 175 -2.08 -11.09 -10.20
N GLY A 176 -2.32 -11.80 -11.30
CA GLY A 176 -2.94 -11.24 -12.50
C GLY A 176 -2.00 -10.44 -13.41
N ASP A 177 -1.19 -9.56 -12.84
CA ASP A 177 -0.17 -8.78 -13.56
C ASP A 177 1.04 -8.52 -12.64
N PHE A 178 2.11 -7.89 -13.15
CA PHE A 178 3.30 -7.51 -12.39
C PHE A 178 3.05 -6.29 -11.48
N THR A 179 2.18 -6.44 -10.49
CA THR A 179 1.78 -5.40 -9.54
C THR A 179 1.83 -5.89 -8.09
N ILE A 180 1.67 -4.95 -7.16
CA ILE A 180 1.43 -5.25 -5.75
C ILE A 180 0.09 -4.63 -5.37
N ASP A 181 -0.89 -5.48 -5.12
CA ASP A 181 -2.20 -5.08 -4.67
C ASP A 181 -2.26 -5.15 -3.14
N VAL A 182 -2.74 -4.08 -2.51
CA VAL A 182 -2.86 -3.99 -1.05
C VAL A 182 -4.31 -3.77 -0.68
N PHE A 183 -4.89 -4.72 0.04
CA PHE A 183 -6.26 -4.69 0.54
C PHE A 183 -6.27 -4.54 2.06
N GLN A 184 -7.28 -3.85 2.56
CA GLN A 184 -7.53 -3.71 4.00
C GLN A 184 -9.00 -4.02 4.29
N MET A 185 -9.23 -4.79 5.35
CA MET A 185 -10.56 -5.08 5.89
C MET A 185 -10.48 -5.43 7.37
N THR A 186 -11.62 -5.53 8.04
CA THR A 186 -11.66 -5.99 9.44
C THR A 186 -11.55 -7.52 9.52
N ALA A 187 -11.05 -8.04 10.62
CA ALA A 187 -10.97 -9.49 10.83
C ALA A 187 -12.34 -10.18 10.81
N LEU A 188 -13.39 -9.48 11.24
CA LEU A 188 -14.77 -9.98 11.23
C LEU A 188 -15.35 -10.10 9.81
N GLU A 189 -14.93 -9.24 8.88
CA GLU A 189 -15.35 -9.30 7.48
C GLU A 189 -14.67 -10.44 6.72
N PHE A 190 -13.51 -10.91 7.20
CA PHE A 190 -12.74 -12.00 6.58
C PHE A 190 -13.23 -13.40 7.00
N ASN A 191 -14.47 -13.68 6.59
CA ASN A 191 -15.16 -14.95 6.79
C ASN A 191 -14.81 -16.01 5.71
N ASP A 192 -15.41 -17.20 5.79
CA ASP A 192 -15.17 -18.29 4.83
C ASP A 192 -15.42 -17.90 3.37
N LYS A 193 -16.46 -17.10 3.12
CA LYS A 193 -16.75 -16.56 1.79
C LYS A 193 -15.64 -15.62 1.31
N ALA A 194 -15.16 -14.72 2.17
CA ALA A 194 -14.06 -13.81 1.80
C ALA A 194 -12.77 -14.58 1.48
N VAL A 195 -12.46 -15.63 2.24
CA VAL A 195 -11.31 -16.51 1.99
C VAL A 195 -11.44 -17.25 0.65
N GLU A 196 -12.61 -17.82 0.36
CA GLU A 196 -12.89 -18.49 -0.92
C GLU A 196 -12.77 -17.52 -2.11
N GLU A 197 -13.34 -16.32 -2.00
CA GLU A 197 -13.27 -15.32 -3.06
C GLU A 197 -11.85 -14.79 -3.26
N PHE A 198 -11.07 -14.61 -2.19
CA PHE A 198 -9.64 -14.31 -2.30
C PHE A 198 -8.89 -15.44 -3.02
N ALA A 199 -9.17 -16.69 -2.68
CA ALA A 199 -8.56 -17.83 -3.32
C ALA A 199 -8.85 -17.88 -4.82
N LYS A 200 -10.11 -17.63 -5.23
CA LYS A 200 -10.50 -17.51 -6.64
C LYS A 200 -9.75 -16.38 -7.34
N TYR A 201 -9.67 -15.21 -6.71
CA TYR A 201 -8.85 -14.09 -7.20
C TYR A 201 -7.39 -14.49 -7.39
N PHE A 202 -6.78 -15.17 -6.41
CA PHE A 202 -5.37 -15.57 -6.43
C PHE A 202 -5.01 -16.49 -7.60
N ILE A 203 -5.93 -17.38 -7.99
CA ILE A 203 -5.72 -18.35 -9.08
C ILE A 203 -6.38 -17.92 -10.40
N GLY A 204 -6.98 -16.73 -10.46
CA GLY A 204 -7.60 -16.17 -11.67
C GLY A 204 -8.93 -16.80 -12.07
N ARG A 205 -9.67 -17.37 -11.12
CA ARG A 205 -11.06 -17.79 -11.33
C ARG A 205 -12.00 -16.58 -11.21
N PRO A 206 -13.18 -16.62 -11.86
CA PRO A 206 -14.23 -15.63 -11.64
C PRO A 206 -14.52 -15.49 -10.14
N ASN A 207 -14.50 -14.26 -9.65
CA ASN A 207 -14.60 -13.95 -8.23
C ASN A 207 -15.27 -12.57 -8.02
N THR A 208 -15.69 -12.32 -6.78
CA THR A 208 -16.20 -11.01 -6.33
C THR A 208 -15.32 -10.42 -5.24
N TRP A 209 -14.02 -10.73 -5.23
CA TRP A 209 -13.09 -10.31 -4.17
C TRP A 209 -13.01 -8.78 -4.06
N GLU A 210 -12.86 -8.09 -5.19
CA GLU A 210 -12.80 -6.63 -5.21
C GLU A 210 -14.05 -5.99 -4.61
N ASP A 211 -15.23 -6.55 -4.89
CA ASP A 211 -16.50 -6.02 -4.39
C ASP A 211 -16.60 -6.22 -2.88
N ILE A 212 -16.13 -7.36 -2.36
CA ILE A 212 -16.04 -7.62 -0.92
C ILE A 212 -15.11 -6.60 -0.25
N VAL A 213 -13.94 -6.36 -0.82
CA VAL A 213 -12.98 -5.38 -0.29
C VAL A 213 -13.59 -3.97 -0.34
N LYS A 214 -14.17 -3.54 -1.46
CA LYS A 214 -14.83 -2.23 -1.59
C LYS A 214 -16.00 -2.08 -0.61
N ALA A 215 -16.71 -3.15 -0.32
CA ALA A 215 -17.81 -3.15 0.63
C ALA A 215 -17.36 -3.02 2.10
N SER A 216 -16.09 -3.28 2.41
CA SER A 216 -15.54 -3.20 3.77
C SER A 216 -15.73 -1.80 4.36
N VAL A 217 -16.05 -1.77 5.65
CA VAL A 217 -16.23 -0.52 6.41
C VAL A 217 -14.98 0.37 6.40
N LEU A 218 -13.79 -0.21 6.25
CA LEU A 218 -12.53 0.53 6.19
C LEU A 218 -12.43 1.34 4.89
N ASN A 219 -12.92 0.79 3.78
CA ASN A 219 -12.85 1.42 2.46
C ASN A 219 -14.03 2.37 2.22
N LYS A 220 -15.21 2.08 2.79
CA LYS A 220 -16.36 3.00 2.76
C LYS A 220 -16.10 4.30 3.53
N LYS A 221 -15.44 4.24 4.69
CA LYS A 221 -15.10 5.44 5.47
C LYS A 221 -14.06 6.33 4.79
N ALA A 222 -13.14 5.76 4.01
CA ALA A 222 -12.17 6.51 3.21
C ALA A 222 -12.82 7.26 2.04
N ALA A 223 -13.98 6.82 1.56
CA ALA A 223 -14.72 7.41 0.44
C ALA A 223 -15.76 8.46 0.87
N ALA A 224 -15.93 8.74 2.16
CA ALA A 224 -16.82 9.81 2.61
C ALA A 224 -16.23 11.17 2.20
N PRO A 225 -16.98 12.05 1.51
CA PRO A 225 -16.50 13.37 1.16
C PRO A 225 -16.15 14.12 2.45
N ILE A 226 -14.91 14.60 2.53
CA ILE A 226 -14.45 15.49 3.59
C ILE A 226 -15.43 16.67 3.61
N ALA A 227 -16.25 16.77 4.66
CA ALA A 227 -17.09 17.93 4.87
C ALA A 227 -16.19 19.17 4.79
N PRO A 228 -16.53 20.19 3.98
CA PRO A 228 -15.69 21.37 3.86
C PRO A 228 -15.51 21.97 5.25
N ARG A 229 -14.24 22.04 5.71
CA ARG A 229 -13.91 22.70 6.97
C ARG A 229 -14.57 24.09 6.93
N PRO A 230 -15.34 24.49 7.96
CA PRO A 230 -15.84 25.85 8.01
C PRO A 230 -14.63 26.79 7.97
N LYS A 231 -14.54 27.62 6.93
CA LYS A 231 -13.53 28.66 6.83
C LYS A 231 -13.74 29.58 8.04
N ALA A 232 -12.86 29.46 9.04
CA ALA A 232 -12.78 30.46 10.09
C ALA A 232 -12.40 31.79 9.41
N ALA A 233 -13.37 32.70 9.31
CA ALA A 233 -13.10 34.05 8.87
C ALA A 233 -12.12 34.67 9.88
N PRO A 234 -10.99 35.25 9.45
CA PRO A 234 -10.15 36.00 10.36
C PRO A 234 -10.95 37.18 10.89
N ALA A 235 -11.19 37.21 12.20
CA ALA A 235 -11.77 38.36 12.87
C ALA A 235 -10.77 39.51 12.80
N TYR A 236 -10.90 40.35 11.79
CA TYR A 236 -10.18 41.61 11.71
C TYR A 236 -10.76 42.55 12.78
N VAL A 237 -10.00 42.74 13.86
CA VAL A 237 -10.28 43.80 14.84
C VAL A 237 -9.79 45.11 14.22
N PRO A 238 -10.65 46.07 13.87
CA PRO A 238 -10.18 47.36 13.37
C PRO A 238 -9.51 48.13 14.51
N ALA A 239 -8.24 48.47 14.33
CA ALA A 239 -7.52 49.37 15.22
C ALA A 239 -8.22 50.75 15.27
N PRO A 240 -8.32 51.40 16.44
CA PRO A 240 -8.96 52.69 16.56
C PRO A 240 -8.17 53.77 15.80
N ALA A 241 -8.89 54.55 14.99
CA ALA A 241 -8.34 55.63 14.19
C ALA A 241 -7.68 56.70 15.08
N LYS A 242 -6.38 56.93 14.87
CA LYS A 242 -5.71 58.13 15.39
C LYS A 242 -6.26 59.35 14.68
N ALA A 243 -6.84 60.27 15.44
CA ALA A 243 -7.30 61.56 14.96
C ALA A 243 -6.13 62.36 14.35
N ALA A 244 -6.33 62.89 13.14
CA ALA A 244 -5.39 63.78 12.49
C ALA A 244 -5.37 65.16 13.20
N PRO A 245 -4.19 65.77 13.41
CA PRO A 245 -4.12 67.15 13.89
C PRO A 245 -4.52 68.14 12.78
N ALA A 246 -5.24 69.19 13.18
CA ALA A 246 -5.80 70.24 12.33
C ALA A 246 -4.74 71.05 11.56
N PRO A 247 -5.08 71.61 10.38
CA PRO A 247 -4.13 72.31 9.51
C PRO A 247 -3.83 73.74 10.00
N ALA A 248 -2.56 74.14 9.95
CA ALA A 248 -2.11 75.53 10.08
C ALA A 248 -1.94 76.17 8.67
N PRO A 249 -2.09 77.50 8.54
CA PRO A 249 -2.37 78.16 7.27
C PRO A 249 -1.11 78.52 6.45
N GLU A 250 -1.32 78.67 5.15
CA GLU A 250 -0.36 78.96 4.08
C GLU A 250 0.45 80.26 4.26
N GLU A 251 1.75 80.21 3.93
CA GLU A 251 2.49 81.37 3.44
C GLU A 251 3.30 81.05 2.18
N LYS A 252 3.34 82.05 1.30
CA LYS A 252 3.78 82.02 -0.10
C LYS A 252 5.30 82.22 -0.25
N LYS A 253 5.81 81.69 -1.39
CA LYS A 253 6.82 82.26 -2.32
C LYS A 253 8.11 81.46 -2.49
N GLY A 254 8.49 81.33 -3.76
CA GLY A 254 9.88 81.38 -4.24
C GLY A 254 10.37 80.09 -4.91
N LEU A 255 10.44 80.03 -6.24
CA LEU A 255 11.57 80.41 -7.12
C LEU A 255 12.74 79.41 -7.10
N PHE A 256 13.01 78.83 -8.29
CA PHE A 256 14.24 78.18 -8.76
C PHE A 256 14.60 76.75 -8.29
N GLY A 257 15.13 75.99 -9.25
CA GLY A 257 16.03 74.85 -9.03
C GLY A 257 15.54 73.55 -9.65
N SER A 258 15.76 73.33 -10.96
CA SER A 258 16.91 72.54 -11.48
C SER A 258 16.77 71.05 -11.15
N LEU A 259 16.31 70.24 -12.12
CA LEU A 259 17.16 69.46 -13.06
C LEU A 259 18.01 68.38 -12.39
N LYS A 260 17.89 67.18 -13.01
CA LYS A 260 18.88 66.09 -13.08
C LYS A 260 18.99 65.22 -11.82
N SER A 261 19.24 63.92 -11.86
CA SER A 261 19.35 62.90 -12.93
C SER A 261 19.88 61.61 -12.27
N LEU A 262 19.79 60.49 -13.00
CA LEU A 262 20.62 59.26 -12.92
C LEU A 262 20.24 58.28 -11.79
N ILE A 263 19.80 57.04 -12.03
CA ILE A 263 20.29 55.92 -12.89
C ILE A 263 21.67 55.38 -12.48
N LYS A 264 21.63 54.15 -11.93
CA LYS A 264 22.46 52.94 -12.16
C LYS A 264 22.25 52.04 -10.92
N LYS A 265 21.83 50.77 -10.94
CA LYS A 265 22.03 49.62 -11.84
C LYS A 265 23.50 49.35 -12.14
N ASP A 266 24.11 48.59 -11.24
CA ASP A 266 24.62 47.24 -11.52
C ASP A 266 24.15 46.31 -10.39
#